data_AF-A0A6P6U887-F1
#
_entry.id   AF-A0A6P6U887-F1
#
_cell.length_a   1.000
_cell.length_b   1.000
_cell.length_c   1.000
_cell.angle_alpha   90.00
_cell.angle_beta   90.00
_cell.angle_gamma   90.00
#
_symmetry.space_group_name_H-M   'P 1'
#
loop_
_entity.id
_entity.type
_entity.pdbx_description
1 polymer ?
#
loop_
_entity_poly.entity_id
_entity_poly.type
_entity_poly.pdbx_seq_one_letter_code
_entity_poly.pdbx_strand_id
1 'polypeptide(L)'
;MTFHRTVVLFKTRSEDASHCRNLFPPKIWRRFKNTEQKVGAHRVIEFDGPSGVYKVITGRLVDGKGDNTQTVRFFDKACSCEKWQNYRLLCSYALAVCRNRGDNLELLVDQQFTKTRWAVQYSGKFNPLPHQDIWLHPGWELQADRSKFVARRAGRVRANRIRNEMDERDPDEPRRCRNCHQTGYGILIFD
;
A
#
# COMPACT_ATOMS: atom_id res chain seq x y z
N MET A 1 -3.94 12.83 -9.41
CA MET A 1 -5.22 12.65 -8.68
C MET A 1 -5.98 13.96 -8.79
N THR A 2 -7.22 13.93 -9.25
CA THR A 2 -8.11 15.09 -9.17
C THR A 2 -8.77 15.18 -7.78
N PHE A 3 -9.42 16.31 -7.50
CA PHE A 3 -10.27 16.48 -6.31
C PHE A 3 -11.32 15.35 -6.19
N HIS A 4 -12.07 15.09 -7.26
CA HIS A 4 -13.13 14.08 -7.25
C HIS A 4 -12.62 12.67 -6.98
N ARG A 5 -11.49 12.25 -7.57
CA ARG A 5 -10.88 10.95 -7.24
C ARG A 5 -10.41 10.86 -5.80
N THR A 6 -9.88 11.95 -5.24
CA THR A 6 -9.51 11.99 -3.83
C THR A 6 -10.74 11.83 -2.94
N VAL A 7 -11.84 12.52 -3.24
CA VAL A 7 -13.12 12.35 -2.52
C VAL A 7 -13.60 10.90 -2.60
N VAL A 8 -13.66 10.32 -3.81
CA VAL A 8 -14.07 8.92 -4.02
C VAL A 8 -13.16 7.96 -3.25
N LEU A 9 -11.84 8.14 -3.33
CA LEU A 9 -10.88 7.32 -2.60
C LEU A 9 -11.14 7.38 -1.08
N PHE A 10 -11.33 8.56 -0.52
CA PHE A 10 -11.59 8.71 0.92
C PHE A 10 -12.90 8.05 1.32
N LYS A 11 -13.96 8.22 0.53
CA LYS A 11 -15.25 7.57 0.76
C LYS A 11 -15.11 6.05 0.75
N THR A 12 -14.53 5.48 -0.31
CA THR A 12 -14.31 4.02 -0.42
C THR A 12 -13.45 3.50 0.73
N ARG A 13 -12.37 4.21 1.10
CA ARG A 13 -11.50 3.77 2.19
C ARG A 13 -12.13 3.88 3.57
N SER A 14 -12.99 4.89 3.78
CA SER A 14 -13.78 5.01 5.01
C SER A 14 -14.79 3.87 5.12
N GLU A 15 -15.49 3.54 4.04
CA GLU A 15 -16.42 2.40 3.98
C GLU A 15 -15.69 1.06 4.16
N ASP A 16 -14.54 0.87 3.52
CA ASP A 16 -13.71 -0.32 3.72
C ASP A 16 -13.30 -0.47 5.19
N ALA A 17 -12.94 0.65 5.84
CA ALA A 17 -12.52 0.66 7.24
C ALA A 17 -13.67 0.33 8.18
N SER A 18 -14.89 0.83 7.93
CA SER A 18 -16.07 0.53 8.75
C SER A 18 -16.48 -0.94 8.65
N HIS A 19 -16.29 -1.57 7.48
CA HIS A 19 -16.59 -2.99 7.27
C HIS A 19 -15.41 -3.92 7.60
N CYS A 20 -14.28 -3.39 8.07
CA CYS A 20 -13.10 -4.21 8.34
C CYS A 20 -13.29 -5.06 9.60
N ARG A 21 -13.49 -6.36 9.40
CA ARG A 21 -13.62 -7.36 10.48
C ARG A 21 -12.28 -7.85 11.03
N ASN A 22 -11.21 -7.73 10.24
CA ASN A 22 -9.87 -8.18 10.63
C ASN A 22 -9.21 -7.18 11.57
N LEU A 23 -8.18 -7.63 12.30
CA LEU A 23 -7.39 -6.76 13.20
C LEU A 23 -6.64 -5.65 12.45
N PHE A 24 -6.27 -5.93 11.21
CA PHE A 24 -5.49 -5.04 10.35
C PHE A 24 -6.21 -4.74 9.03
N PRO A 25 -5.92 -3.60 8.38
CA PRO A 25 -6.41 -3.30 7.03
C PRO A 25 -6.08 -4.42 6.04
N PRO A 26 -6.89 -4.66 4.99
CA PRO A 26 -6.77 -5.83 4.12
C PRO A 26 -5.37 -6.09 3.55
N LYS A 27 -4.64 -5.02 3.18
CA LYS A 27 -3.27 -5.14 2.65
C LYS A 27 -2.29 -5.63 3.71
N ILE A 28 -2.41 -5.13 4.93
CA ILE A 28 -1.58 -5.56 6.07
C ILE A 28 -1.97 -6.98 6.49
N TRP A 29 -3.27 -7.26 6.55
CA TRP A 29 -3.79 -8.60 6.84
C TRP A 29 -3.26 -9.66 5.88
N ARG A 30 -3.25 -9.36 4.56
CA ARG A 30 -2.66 -10.26 3.55
C ARG A 30 -1.18 -10.53 3.82
N ARG A 31 -0.41 -9.49 4.13
CA ARG A 31 1.02 -9.63 4.47
C ARG A 31 1.23 -10.47 5.72
N PHE A 32 0.36 -10.31 6.72
CA PHE A 32 0.35 -11.13 7.92
C PHE A 32 0.08 -12.60 7.58
N LYS A 33 -1.00 -12.93 6.85
CA LYS A 33 -1.31 -14.31 6.44
C LYS A 33 -0.16 -14.98 5.67
N ASN A 34 0.49 -14.25 4.77
CA ASN A 34 1.66 -14.76 4.04
C ASN A 34 2.86 -15.02 4.96
N THR A 35 2.98 -14.26 6.05
CA THR A 35 4.03 -14.44 7.06
C THR A 35 3.71 -15.64 7.94
N GLU A 36 2.44 -15.80 8.32
CA GLU A 36 1.89 -16.89 9.12
C GLU A 36 2.13 -18.26 8.46
N GLN A 37 1.94 -18.38 7.15
CA GLN A 37 2.24 -19.61 6.39
C GLN A 37 3.70 -20.09 6.55
N LYS A 38 4.63 -19.18 6.85
CA LYS A 38 6.06 -19.51 7.00
C LYS A 38 6.43 -19.90 8.44
N VAL A 39 5.55 -19.63 9.40
CA VAL A 39 5.85 -19.82 10.83
C VAL A 39 6.03 -21.28 11.18
N GLY A 40 5.22 -22.17 10.60
CA GLY A 40 5.29 -23.60 10.89
C GLY A 40 6.61 -24.27 10.53
N ALA A 41 7.39 -23.65 9.63
CA ALA A 41 8.74 -24.13 9.29
C ALA A 41 9.82 -23.62 10.26
N HIS A 42 9.50 -22.73 11.20
CA HIS A 42 10.49 -22.15 12.12
C HIS A 42 10.54 -22.90 13.44
N ARG A 43 11.76 -23.17 13.91
CA ARG A 43 12.02 -23.66 15.26
C ARG A 43 12.53 -22.51 16.13
N VAL A 44 11.87 -22.26 17.26
CA VAL A 44 12.24 -21.23 18.22
C VAL A 44 13.03 -21.87 19.37
N ILE A 45 14.14 -21.23 19.75
CA ILE A 45 14.95 -21.57 20.92
C ILE A 45 15.03 -20.31 21.77
N GLU A 46 14.58 -20.42 23.02
CA GLU A 46 14.75 -19.35 24.01
C GLU A 46 16.19 -19.34 24.53
N PHE A 47 16.83 -18.17 24.53
CA PHE A 47 18.16 -17.97 25.11
C PHE A 47 18.07 -17.23 26.44
N ASP A 48 17.25 -16.19 26.51
CA ASP A 48 17.00 -15.41 27.72
C ASP A 48 15.56 -14.88 27.68
N GLY A 49 14.64 -15.61 28.34
CA GLY A 49 13.22 -15.28 28.41
C GLY A 49 12.92 -13.91 29.02
N PRO A 50 13.48 -13.58 30.22
CA PRO A 50 13.33 -12.26 30.84
C PRO A 50 13.73 -11.08 29.95
N SER A 51 14.85 -11.20 29.22
CA SER A 51 15.27 -10.14 28.28
C SER A 51 14.64 -10.27 26.88
N GLY A 52 13.87 -11.34 26.64
CA GLY A 52 13.19 -11.60 25.38
C GLY A 52 14.12 -11.92 24.21
N VAL A 53 15.22 -12.62 24.47
CA VAL A 53 16.21 -13.01 23.44
C VAL A 53 15.97 -14.44 22.97
N TYR A 54 15.74 -14.57 21.66
CA TYR A 54 15.41 -15.83 21.01
C TYR A 54 16.28 -16.07 19.78
N LYS A 55 16.60 -17.34 19.55
CA LYS A 55 17.17 -17.83 18.29
C LYS A 55 16.09 -18.56 17.51
N VAL A 56 15.89 -18.18 16.26
CA VAL A 56 14.91 -18.80 15.36
C VAL A 56 15.63 -19.42 14.19
N ILE A 57 15.38 -20.70 13.93
CA ILE A 57 16.00 -21.48 12.87
C ILE A 57 14.93 -21.84 11.86
N THR A 58 15.17 -21.54 10.60
CA THR A 58 14.29 -21.97 9.50
C THR A 58 14.55 -23.45 9.21
N GLY A 59 13.52 -24.29 9.19
CA GLY A 59 13.62 -25.69 8.79
C GLY A 59 14.17 -25.84 7.36
N ARG A 60 14.83 -26.97 7.09
CA ARG A 60 15.25 -27.31 5.71
C ARG A 60 14.03 -27.52 4.85
N LEU A 61 13.96 -26.77 3.75
CA LEU A 61 12.99 -27.02 2.69
C LEU A 61 13.58 -28.05 1.70
N VAL A 62 12.69 -28.70 0.95
CA VAL A 62 13.01 -29.78 -0.01
C VAL A 62 13.90 -29.29 -1.16
N ASP A 63 13.85 -27.98 -1.47
CA ASP A 63 14.65 -27.30 -2.49
C ASP A 63 16.07 -26.89 -2.01
N GLY A 64 16.50 -27.36 -0.83
CA GLY A 64 17.84 -27.10 -0.29
C GLY A 64 18.02 -25.70 0.32
N LYS A 65 16.99 -24.85 0.31
CA LYS A 65 16.97 -23.57 1.03
C LYS A 65 16.47 -23.80 2.46
N GLY A 66 17.21 -23.32 3.47
CA GLY A 66 16.82 -23.48 4.87
C GLY A 66 18.00 -23.31 5.81
N ASP A 67 17.79 -23.62 7.09
CA ASP A 67 18.78 -23.52 8.17
C ASP A 67 19.32 -22.09 8.45
N ASN A 68 18.65 -21.08 7.89
CA ASN A 68 18.90 -19.70 8.23
C ASN A 68 18.54 -19.47 9.70
N THR A 69 19.55 -19.08 10.46
CA THR A 69 19.41 -18.66 11.85
C THR A 69 19.21 -17.15 11.91
N GLN A 70 18.26 -16.71 12.74
CA GLN A 70 18.07 -15.31 13.07
C GLN A 70 17.92 -15.12 14.58
N THR A 71 18.42 -14.01 15.07
CA THR A 71 18.23 -13.58 16.45
C THR A 71 17.07 -12.59 16.51
N VAL A 72 16.19 -12.80 17.48
CA VAL A 72 15.06 -11.91 17.78
C VAL A 72 15.27 -11.36 19.18
N ARG A 73 15.29 -10.03 19.30
CA ARG A 73 15.16 -9.32 20.57
C ARG A 73 13.74 -8.80 20.63
N PHE A 74 12.89 -9.55 21.31
CA PHE A 74 11.45 -9.46 21.18
C PHE A 74 10.90 -8.15 21.74
N PHE A 75 11.34 -7.75 22.94
CA PHE A 75 10.91 -6.52 23.58
C PHE A 75 11.46 -5.26 22.88
N ASP A 76 12.65 -5.36 22.28
CA ASP A 76 13.24 -4.30 21.44
C ASP A 76 12.56 -4.18 20.06
N LYS A 77 11.61 -5.06 19.74
CA LYS A 77 10.97 -5.17 18.42
C LYS A 77 11.99 -5.31 17.29
N ALA A 78 13.07 -6.05 17.53
CA ALA A 78 14.20 -6.16 16.63
C ALA A 78 14.47 -7.60 16.20
N CYS A 79 14.87 -7.76 14.94
CA CYS A 79 15.32 -9.03 14.39
C CYS A 79 16.58 -8.81 13.55
N SER A 80 17.53 -9.73 13.58
CA SER A 80 18.73 -9.68 12.73
C SER A 80 18.43 -9.74 11.22
N CYS A 81 17.21 -10.11 10.81
CA CYS A 81 16.78 -9.97 9.42
C CYS A 81 16.37 -8.54 9.03
N GLU A 82 16.35 -7.60 9.98
CA GLU A 82 16.03 -6.16 9.85
C GLU A 82 14.60 -5.82 9.38
N LYS A 83 13.83 -6.80 8.95
CA LYS A 83 12.48 -6.59 8.42
C LYS A 83 11.53 -6.00 9.46
N TRP A 84 11.66 -6.37 10.73
CA TRP A 84 10.75 -5.86 11.77
C TRP A 84 10.98 -4.36 11.99
N GLN A 85 12.24 -3.95 12.08
CA GLN A 85 12.64 -2.55 12.25
C GLN A 85 12.27 -1.71 11.04
N ASN A 86 12.59 -2.20 9.83
CA ASN A 86 12.42 -1.44 8.59
C ASN A 86 10.94 -1.29 8.19
N TYR A 87 10.15 -2.35 8.33
CA TYR A 87 8.75 -2.32 7.92
C TYR A 87 7.78 -2.01 9.06
N ARG A 88 8.27 -1.99 10.31
CA ARG A 88 7.45 -1.82 11.53
C ARG A 88 6.30 -2.85 11.63
N LEU A 89 6.52 -4.02 11.03
CA LEU A 89 5.61 -5.16 10.98
C LEU A 89 6.40 -6.43 11.33
N LEU A 90 5.76 -7.37 12.03
CA LEU A 90 6.37 -8.64 12.39
C LEU A 90 6.91 -9.37 11.14
N CYS A 91 8.17 -9.77 11.20
CA CYS A 91 8.73 -10.73 10.24
C CYS A 91 8.34 -12.16 10.64
N SER A 92 8.64 -13.15 9.79
CA SER A 92 8.28 -14.56 10.09
C SER A 92 8.95 -15.09 11.35
N TYR A 93 10.17 -14.65 11.65
CA TYR A 93 10.92 -15.05 12.85
C TYR A 93 10.30 -14.46 14.12
N ALA A 94 10.00 -13.17 14.11
CA ALA A 94 9.34 -12.48 15.21
C ALA A 94 7.93 -13.03 15.48
N LEU A 95 7.19 -13.35 14.41
CA LEU A 95 5.88 -13.98 14.52
C LEU A 95 5.96 -15.38 15.13
N ALA A 96 6.99 -16.18 14.78
CA ALA A 96 7.22 -17.47 15.40
C ALA A 96 7.48 -17.36 16.91
N VAL A 97 8.31 -16.40 17.33
CA VAL A 97 8.56 -16.11 18.76
C VAL A 97 7.28 -15.66 19.46
N CYS A 98 6.50 -14.76 18.86
CA CYS A 98 5.21 -14.32 19.40
C CYS A 98 4.25 -15.49 19.65
N ARG A 99 4.15 -16.44 18.69
CA ARG A 99 3.33 -17.64 18.83
C ARG A 99 3.86 -18.58 19.92
N ASN A 100 5.18 -18.75 20.01
CA ASN A 100 5.81 -19.57 21.03
C ASN A 100 5.59 -19.02 22.45
N ARG A 101 5.57 -17.69 22.60
CA ARG A 101 5.28 -17.00 23.87
C ARG A 101 3.78 -16.91 24.21
N GLY A 102 2.90 -17.08 23.22
CA GLY A 102 1.46 -16.86 23.40
C GLY A 102 1.06 -15.38 23.53
N ASP A 103 1.93 -14.45 23.16
CA ASP A 103 1.69 -13.02 23.30
C ASP A 103 0.66 -12.49 22.31
N ASN A 104 -0.04 -11.41 22.67
CA ASN A 104 -1.01 -10.75 21.81
C ASN A 104 -0.32 -9.98 20.67
N LEU A 105 -0.63 -10.37 19.43
CA LEU A 105 -0.12 -9.76 18.20
C LEU A 105 -0.42 -8.27 18.06
N GLU A 106 -1.56 -7.80 18.55
CA GLU A 106 -1.98 -6.41 18.40
C GLU A 106 -1.07 -5.43 19.15
N LEU A 107 -0.42 -5.88 20.23
CA LEU A 107 0.49 -5.06 21.03
C LEU A 107 1.88 -4.89 20.38
N LEU A 108 2.22 -5.79 19.45
CA LEU A 108 3.55 -5.85 18.85
C LEU A 108 3.65 -5.06 17.56
N VAL A 109 2.56 -5.05 16.78
CA VAL A 109 2.45 -4.30 15.53
C VAL A 109 2.37 -2.79 15.82
N ASP A 110 3.03 -1.98 15.00
CA ASP A 110 2.93 -0.52 15.12
C ASP A 110 1.46 -0.07 14.98
N GLN A 111 1.01 0.81 15.87
CA GLN A 111 -0.36 1.30 15.91
C GLN A 111 -0.82 1.85 14.54
N GLN A 112 0.10 2.40 13.73
CA GLN A 112 -0.19 2.94 12.39
C GLN A 112 -0.82 1.90 11.45
N PHE A 113 -0.66 0.60 11.71
CA PHE A 113 -1.23 -0.48 10.90
C PHE A 113 -2.51 -1.10 11.49
N THR A 114 -3.03 -0.54 12.58
CA THR A 114 -4.29 -1.01 13.18
C THR A 114 -5.50 -0.54 12.38
N LYS A 115 -6.60 -1.31 12.43
CA LYS A 115 -7.88 -0.89 11.83
C LYS A 115 -8.36 0.46 12.39
N THR A 116 -8.08 0.74 13.66
CA THR A 116 -8.48 1.98 14.33
C THR A 116 -7.78 3.19 13.73
N ARG A 117 -6.45 3.15 13.57
CA ARG A 117 -5.71 4.24 12.91
C ARG A 117 -6.13 4.40 11.45
N TRP A 118 -6.41 3.29 10.76
CA TRP A 118 -6.92 3.34 9.39
C TRP A 118 -8.28 4.05 9.30
N ALA A 119 -9.22 3.76 10.21
CA ALA A 119 -10.51 4.46 10.26
C ALA A 119 -10.34 5.96 10.56
N VAL A 120 -9.46 6.32 11.50
CA VAL A 120 -9.16 7.73 11.80
C VAL A 120 -8.55 8.45 10.60
N GLN A 121 -7.64 7.80 9.86
CA GLN A 121 -7.00 8.38 8.67
C GLN A 121 -8.00 8.81 7.59
N TYR A 122 -9.12 8.09 7.46
CA TYR A 122 -10.13 8.31 6.43
C TYR A 122 -11.45 8.89 6.97
N SER A 123 -11.49 9.37 8.22
CA SER A 123 -12.69 9.97 8.82
C SER A 123 -12.99 11.39 8.32
N GLY A 124 -12.04 12.00 7.60
CA GLY A 124 -12.16 13.35 7.06
C GLY A 124 -13.31 13.49 6.07
N LYS A 125 -13.97 14.65 6.10
CA LYS A 125 -15.07 15.01 5.20
C LYS A 125 -14.57 16.01 4.16
N PHE A 126 -15.05 15.84 2.93
CA PHE A 126 -14.86 16.82 1.86
C PHE A 126 -16.16 17.58 1.66
N ASN A 127 -16.06 18.89 1.54
CA ASN A 127 -17.18 19.73 1.12
C ASN A 127 -17.16 19.85 -0.40
N PRO A 128 -18.32 19.93 -1.07
CA PRO A 128 -18.38 20.29 -2.48
C PRO A 128 -17.64 21.60 -2.75
N LEU A 129 -16.95 21.67 -3.88
CA LEU A 129 -16.36 22.94 -4.31
C LEU A 129 -17.51 23.92 -4.59
N PRO A 130 -17.45 25.15 -4.05
CA PRO A 130 -18.43 26.18 -4.36
C PRO A 130 -18.42 26.53 -5.84
N HIS A 131 -19.45 27.24 -6.32
CA HIS A 131 -19.46 27.76 -7.69
C HIS A 131 -18.23 28.64 -7.95
N GLN A 132 -17.67 28.58 -9.16
CA GLN A 132 -16.44 29.28 -9.51
C GLN A 132 -16.54 30.81 -9.31
N ASP A 133 -17.73 31.38 -9.54
CA ASP A 133 -17.98 32.82 -9.40
C ASP A 133 -17.77 33.39 -7.99
N ILE A 134 -17.78 32.53 -6.96
CA ILE A 134 -17.53 32.94 -5.58
C ILE A 134 -16.11 32.58 -5.10
N TRP A 135 -15.25 32.09 -5.99
CA TRP A 135 -13.86 31.79 -5.63
C TRP A 135 -13.08 33.10 -5.49
N LEU A 136 -12.37 33.24 -4.38
CA LEU A 136 -11.45 34.35 -4.20
C LEU A 136 -10.32 34.22 -5.22
N HIS A 137 -10.07 35.30 -5.96
CA HIS A 137 -8.88 35.37 -6.80
C HIS A 137 -7.65 35.37 -5.89
N PRO A 138 -6.77 34.36 -6.00
CA PRO A 138 -5.49 34.44 -5.33
C PRO A 138 -4.77 35.63 -5.95
N GLY A 139 -4.46 36.67 -5.17
CA GLY A 139 -3.71 37.85 -5.64
C GLY A 139 -2.25 37.55 -6.00
N TRP A 140 -1.98 36.30 -6.39
CA TRP A 140 -0.70 35.75 -6.77
C TRP A 140 -0.92 34.75 -7.90
N GLU A 141 0.04 34.68 -8.82
CA GLU A 141 0.04 33.69 -9.89
C GLU A 141 1.05 32.58 -9.60
N LEU A 142 0.68 31.37 -9.97
CA LEU A 142 1.53 30.19 -9.82
C LEU A 142 2.61 30.24 -10.90
N GLN A 143 3.77 30.81 -10.58
CA GLN A 143 4.86 30.93 -11.52
C GLN A 143 5.66 29.63 -11.60
N ALA A 144 5.53 28.93 -12.72
CA ALA A 144 6.34 27.74 -12.96
C ALA A 144 7.82 28.12 -13.10
N ASP A 145 8.68 27.45 -12.33
CA ASP A 145 10.13 27.62 -12.41
C ASP A 145 10.65 27.17 -13.78
N ARG A 146 10.89 28.14 -14.67
CA ARG A 146 11.36 27.92 -16.04
C ARG A 146 12.71 27.20 -16.12
N SER A 147 13.56 27.31 -15.08
CA SER A 147 14.85 26.62 -15.04
C SER A 147 14.71 25.10 -14.95
N LYS A 148 13.57 24.61 -14.45
CA LYS A 148 13.24 23.18 -14.37
C LYS A 148 12.60 22.62 -15.63
N PHE A 149 12.34 23.47 -16.64
CA PHE A 149 11.89 23.01 -17.94
C PHE A 149 13.08 22.44 -18.69
N VAL A 150 13.27 21.13 -18.54
CA VAL A 150 14.26 20.41 -19.34
C VAL A 150 13.74 20.32 -20.77
N ALA A 151 14.32 21.13 -21.68
CA ALA A 151 14.12 20.97 -23.12
C ALA A 151 14.57 19.56 -23.52
N ARG A 152 13.62 18.71 -23.91
CA ARG A 152 13.90 17.33 -24.30
C ARG A 152 14.67 17.35 -25.63
N ARG A 153 15.78 16.61 -25.71
CA ARG A 153 16.49 16.39 -26.99
C ARG A 153 15.54 15.82 -28.03
N ALA A 154 15.72 16.21 -29.30
CA ALA A 154 14.94 15.68 -30.41
C ALA A 154 15.01 14.15 -30.45
N GLY A 155 13.86 13.48 -30.36
CA GLY A 155 13.75 12.03 -30.32
C GLY A 155 12.46 11.54 -29.68
N ARG A 156 12.01 10.34 -30.05
CA ARG A 156 10.78 9.74 -29.50
C ARG A 156 11.03 9.20 -28.09
N VAL A 157 10.68 10.00 -27.09
CA VAL A 157 10.58 9.55 -25.70
C VAL A 157 9.41 8.56 -25.60
N ARG A 158 9.64 7.35 -25.08
CA ARG A 158 8.53 6.48 -24.66
C ARG A 158 7.73 7.25 -23.61
N ALA A 159 6.50 7.59 -23.94
CA ALA A 159 5.58 8.24 -23.01
C ALA A 159 5.22 7.24 -21.90
N ASN A 160 6.05 7.15 -20.86
CA ASN A 160 5.67 6.54 -19.58
C ASN A 160 4.76 7.50 -18.79
N ARG A 161 3.94 8.29 -19.48
CA ARG A 161 2.97 9.16 -18.83
C ARG A 161 1.89 8.26 -18.27
N ILE A 162 1.83 8.18 -16.94
CA ILE A 162 0.72 7.57 -16.22
C ILE A 162 -0.54 8.35 -16.66
N ARG A 163 -1.48 7.64 -17.28
CA ARG A 163 -2.76 8.25 -17.67
C ARG A 163 -3.49 8.72 -16.42
N ASN A 164 -3.91 9.96 -16.43
CA ASN A 164 -4.77 10.54 -15.41
C ASN A 164 -6.20 10.69 -15.96
N GLU A 165 -7.12 11.14 -15.12
CA GLU A 165 -8.56 11.25 -15.43
C GLU A 165 -8.85 12.28 -16.51
N MET A 166 -8.02 13.31 -16.63
CA MET A 166 -8.08 14.24 -17.77
C MET A 166 -7.70 13.59 -19.11
N ASP A 167 -7.15 12.37 -19.08
CA ASP A 167 -6.82 11.56 -20.26
C ASP A 167 -7.83 10.44 -20.49
N GLU A 168 -8.78 10.26 -19.56
CA GLU A 168 -9.92 9.36 -19.74
C GLU A 168 -10.93 10.11 -20.62
N ARG A 169 -11.34 9.48 -21.73
CA ARG A 169 -12.39 10.04 -22.58
C ARG A 169 -13.73 9.85 -21.90
N ASP A 170 -14.61 10.82 -22.11
CA ASP A 170 -16.01 10.69 -21.73
C ASP A 170 -16.59 9.43 -22.42
N PRO A 171 -17.21 8.51 -21.66
CA PRO A 171 -17.88 7.34 -22.22
C PRO A 171 -18.92 7.69 -23.30
N ASP A 172 -19.54 8.88 -23.18
CA ASP A 172 -20.54 9.38 -24.12
C ASP A 172 -19.91 10.02 -25.36
N GLU A 173 -18.58 10.20 -25.38
CA GLU A 173 -17.88 10.74 -26.54
C GLU A 173 -17.72 9.66 -27.63
N PRO A 174 -18.27 9.87 -28.83
CA PRO A 174 -18.27 8.85 -29.87
C PRO A 174 -16.84 8.54 -30.34
N ARG A 175 -16.53 7.24 -30.45
CA ARG A 175 -15.21 6.78 -30.88
C ARG A 175 -14.94 7.22 -32.31
N ARG A 176 -13.92 8.07 -32.47
CA ARG A 176 -13.38 8.45 -33.78
C ARG A 176 -12.30 7.47 -34.21
N CYS A 177 -12.37 7.02 -35.46
CA CYS A 177 -11.30 6.26 -36.08
C CYS A 177 -10.00 7.09 -36.04
N ARG A 178 -8.87 6.49 -35.63
CA ARG A 178 -7.57 7.18 -35.58
C ARG A 178 -7.01 7.55 -36.94
N ASN A 179 -7.50 6.92 -38.01
CA ASN A 179 -6.96 7.10 -39.35
C ASN A 179 -7.79 8.10 -40.18
N CYS A 180 -9.12 8.05 -40.08
CA CYS A 180 -10.01 8.95 -40.82
C CYS A 180 -10.76 9.98 -39.95
N HIS A 181 -10.58 9.95 -38.62
CA HIS A 181 -11.20 10.86 -37.65
C HIS A 181 -12.74 10.92 -37.65
N GLN A 182 -13.40 10.05 -38.41
CA GLN A 182 -14.85 9.93 -38.47
C GLN A 182 -15.38 9.05 -37.33
N THR A 183 -16.57 9.39 -36.84
CA THR A 183 -17.37 8.61 -35.90
C THR A 183 -18.17 7.56 -36.66
N GLY A 184 -17.91 6.27 -36.39
CA GLY A 184 -18.64 5.16 -37.00
C GLY A 184 -19.09 4.14 -35.95
N TYR A 185 -20.32 3.67 -36.07
CA TYR A 185 -20.88 2.58 -35.26
C TYR A 185 -20.17 1.28 -35.64
N GLY A 186 -19.37 0.72 -34.74
CA GLY A 186 -18.71 -0.57 -34.96
C GLY A 186 -19.74 -1.69 -34.94
N ILE A 187 -20.10 -2.23 -36.10
CA ILE A 187 -20.87 -3.46 -36.22
C ILE A 187 -19.99 -4.60 -35.70
N LEU A 188 -20.47 -5.30 -34.66
CA LEU A 188 -19.93 -6.57 -34.21
C LEU A 188 -20.21 -7.62 -35.29
N ILE A 189 -19.16 -8.24 -35.84
CA ILE A 189 -19.29 -9.55 -36.49
C ILE A 189 -18.25 -10.45 -35.84
N PHE A 190 -18.75 -11.42 -35.08
CA PHE A 190 -18.03 -12.63 -34.73
C PHE A 190 -17.90 -13.47 -36.00
N ASP A 191 -16.68 -13.92 -36.29
CA ASP A 191 -16.35 -15.29 -36.72
C ASP A 191 -14.83 -15.51 -36.53
#